data_AF-A0A537T011-F1
#
_entry.id   AF-A0A537T011-F1
#
_cell.length_a   1.000
_cell.length_b   1.000
_cell.length_c   1.000
_cell.angle_alpha   90.00
_cell.angle_beta   90.00
_cell.angle_gamma   90.00
#
_symmetry.space_group_name_H-M   'P 1'
#
loop_
_entity.id
_entity.type
_entity.pdbx_description
1 polymer ?
#
loop_
_entity_poly.entity_id
_entity_poly.type
_entity_poly.pdbx_seq_one_letter_code
_entity_poly.pdbx_strand_id
1 'polypeptide(L)' 'MKDFDPSEPAILHDRVTDTIISWSGEEADAFRREAIVNEDGTITWDDFVFDGWGNVLGG' A
#
# COMPACT_ATOMS: atom_id res chain seq x y z
N MET A 1 5.77 -1.34 5.35
CA MET A 1 4.29 -1.24 5.43
C MET A 1 3.70 -1.13 6.85
N LYS A 2 4.47 -1.27 7.95
CA LYS A 2 3.89 -1.34 9.32
C LYS A 2 3.18 -0.07 9.79
N ASP A 3 3.66 1.10 9.36
CA ASP A 3 3.14 2.41 9.76
C ASP A 3 2.24 3.05 8.69
N PHE A 4 1.90 2.30 7.64
CA PHE A 4 1.01 2.76 6.58
C PHE A 4 -0.41 2.85 7.13
N ASP A 5 -0.99 4.05 7.11
CA ASP A 5 -2.42 4.20 7.33
C ASP A 5 -3.17 4.20 5.99
N PRO A 6 -3.96 3.14 5.70
CA PRO A 6 -4.67 3.06 4.43
C PRO A 6 -5.84 4.05 4.33
N SER A 7 -6.21 4.77 5.40
CA SER A 7 -7.25 5.81 5.33
C SER A 7 -6.71 7.19 4.93
N GLU A 8 -5.40 7.37 4.85
CA GLU A 8 -4.78 8.62 4.40
C GLU A 8 -4.24 8.50 2.97
N PRO A 9 -4.21 9.61 2.20
CA PRO A 9 -3.63 9.62 0.87
C PRO A 9 -2.12 9.38 0.94
N ALA A 10 -1.67 8.38 0.22
CA ALA A 10 -0.29 7.91 0.23
C ALA A 10 0.18 7.52 -1.16
N ILE A 11 1.44 7.15 -1.23
CA ILE A 11 2.08 6.60 -2.40
C ILE A 11 2.51 5.19 -2.04
N LEU A 12 2.08 4.19 -2.80
CA LEU A 12 2.49 2.80 -2.63
C LEU A 12 3.48 2.41 -3.72
N HIS A 13 4.48 1.60 -3.37
CA HIS A 13 5.40 1.02 -4.32
C HIS A 13 5.00 -0.42 -4.62
N ASP A 14 4.59 -0.70 -5.85
CA ASP A 14 4.31 -2.04 -6.33
C ASP A 14 5.60 -2.71 -6.81
N ARG A 15 5.97 -3.81 -6.15
CA ARG A 15 7.16 -4.59 -6.44
C ARG A 15 7.07 -5.40 -7.72
N VAL A 16 5.86 -5.76 -8.16
CA VAL A 16 5.66 -6.61 -9.36
C VAL A 16 6.02 -5.84 -10.61
N THR A 17 5.51 -4.62 -10.72
CA THR A 17 5.66 -3.74 -11.88
C THR A 17 6.75 -2.69 -11.70
N ASP A 18 7.32 -2.58 -10.50
CA ASP A 18 8.28 -1.53 -10.12
C ASP A 18 7.68 -0.13 -10.36
N THR A 19 6.40 0.03 -10.02
CA THR A 19 5.66 1.28 -10.22
C THR A 19 5.17 1.89 -8.93
N ILE A 20 5.02 3.21 -9.01
CA ILE A 20 4.48 4.01 -7.94
C ILE A 20 2.98 4.20 -8.18
N ILE A 21 2.18 3.68 -7.26
CA ILE A 21 0.72 3.76 -7.28
C ILE A 21 0.25 4.86 -6.31
N SER A 22 -0.59 5.75 -6.79
CA SER A 22 -1.26 6.73 -5.93
C SER A 22 -2.38 6.06 -5.15
N TRP A 23 -2.28 6.10 -3.83
CA TRP A 23 -3.29 5.57 -2.93
C TRP A 23 -4.18 6.70 -2.42
N SER A 24 -5.46 6.67 -2.76
CA SER A 24 -6.43 7.70 -2.35
C SER A 24 -7.04 7.46 -0.97
N GLY A 25 -7.00 6.22 -0.46
CA GLY A 25 -7.68 5.82 0.77
C GLY A 25 -9.16 5.49 0.62
N GLU A 26 -9.74 5.61 -0.57
CA GLU A 26 -11.14 5.24 -0.83
C GLU A 26 -11.40 3.74 -0.59
N GLU A 27 -10.39 2.90 -0.84
CA GLU A 27 -10.46 1.45 -0.70
C GLU A 27 -9.87 0.95 0.63
N ALA A 28 -9.68 1.84 1.62
CA ALA A 28 -9.07 1.51 2.90
C ALA A 28 -9.75 0.33 3.63
N ASP A 29 -11.08 0.30 3.62
CA ASP A 29 -11.86 -0.78 4.24
C ASP A 29 -11.69 -2.12 3.53
N ALA A 30 -11.62 -2.12 2.20
CA ALA A 30 -11.37 -3.31 1.38
C ALA A 30 -9.94 -3.81 1.61
N PHE A 31 -8.96 -2.90 1.55
CA PHE A 31 -7.56 -3.17 1.84
C PHE A 31 -7.38 -3.83 3.21
N ARG A 32 -7.94 -3.27 4.28
CA ARG A 32 -7.82 -3.85 5.63
C ARG A 32 -8.41 -5.27 5.75
N ARG A 33 -9.38 -5.63 4.91
CA ARG A 33 -10.04 -6.95 4.95
C ARG A 33 -9.35 -7.98 4.06
N GLU A 34 -8.84 -7.55 2.92
CA GLU A 34 -8.34 -8.43 1.85
C GLU A 34 -6.82 -8.45 1.78
N ALA A 35 -6.13 -7.44 2.30
CA ALA A 35 -4.68 -7.36 2.27
C ALA A 35 -4.05 -8.47 3.12
N ILE A 36 -3.06 -9.14 2.54
CA ILE A 36 -2.31 -10.21 3.16
C ILE A 36 -0.89 -9.70 3.41
N VAL A 37 -0.50 -9.62 4.68
CA VAL A 37 0.88 -9.29 5.07
C VAL A 37 1.72 -10.57 4.96
N ASN A 38 2.71 -10.55 4.07
CA ASN A 38 3.65 -11.66 3.89
C ASN A 38 4.77 -11.64 4.94
N GLU A 39 5.44 -12.78 5.13
CA GLU A 39 6.58 -12.88 6.06
C GLU A 39 7.76 -11.96 5.71
N ASP A 40 7.92 -11.62 4.42
CA ASP A 40 8.94 -10.67 3.92
C ASP A 40 8.61 -9.20 4.27
N GLY A 41 7.43 -8.94 4.85
CA GLY A 41 6.96 -7.60 5.21
C GLY A 41 6.29 -6.83 4.06
N THR A 42 6.14 -7.46 2.89
CA THR A 42 5.32 -6.98 1.79
C THR A 42 3.84 -7.24 2.05
N ILE A 43 2.97 -6.49 1.37
CA ILE A 43 1.53 -6.69 1.41
C ILE A 43 1.04 -7.07 0.01
N THR A 44 0.38 -8.23 -0.09
CA THR A 44 -0.34 -8.62 -1.30
C THR A 44 -1.79 -8.18 -1.18
N TRP A 45 -2.28 -7.40 -2.14
CA TRP A 45 -3.67 -6.98 -2.19
C TRP A 45 -4.09 -6.81 -3.65
N ASP A 46 -5.23 -7.42 -4.00
CA ASP A 46 -5.68 -7.57 -5.39
C ASP A 46 -4.57 -8.18 -6.27
N ASP A 47 -4.18 -7.53 -7.37
CA ASP A 47 -3.05 -7.95 -8.23
C ASP A 47 -1.70 -7.32 -7.83
N PHE A 48 -1.67 -6.51 -6.76
CA PHE A 48 -0.49 -5.75 -6.35
C PHE A 48 0.30 -6.42 -5.23
N VAL A 49 1.62 -6.18 -5.22
CA VAL A 49 2.49 -6.54 -4.11
C VAL A 49 3.26 -5.31 -3.65
N PHE A 50 2.78 -4.70 -2.57
CA PHE A 50 3.37 -3.50 -2.01
C PHE A 50 4.51 -3.83 -1.06
N ASP A 51 5.73 -3.39 -1.37
CA ASP A 51 6.87 -3.48 -0.45
C ASP A 51 7.19 -2.15 0.25
N GLY A 52 6.74 -1.04 -0.32
CA GLY A 52 7.00 0.31 0.19
C GLY A 52 5.77 1.20 0.18
N TRP A 53 5.81 2.23 1.04
CA TRP A 53 4.84 3.32 1.03
C TRP A 53 5.50 4.63 1.44
N GLY A 54 4.90 5.76 1.07
CA GLY A 54 5.32 7.10 1.45
C GLY A 54 4.13 8.07 1.53
N ASN A 55 4.27 9.12 2.33
CA ASN A 55 3.27 10.17 2.44
C ASN A 55 3.29 11.08 1.20
N VAL A 56 2.12 11.43 0.66
CA VAL A 56 1.99 12.44 -0.41
C VAL A 56 2.31 13.85 0.11
N LEU A 57 2.20 14.07 1.43
CA LEU A 57 2.63 15.30 2.09
C LEU A 57 4.16 15.29 2.23
N GLY A 58 4.84 15.58 1.13
CA GLY A 58 6.19 16.10 1.18
C GLY A 58 6.20 17.36 2.06
N GLY A 59 7.14 17.42 3.01
CA GLY A 59 7.50 18.67 3.68
C GLY A 59 8.13 19.68 2.73
#